data_AF-A0A838KXC7-F1
#
_entry.id   AF-A0A838KXC7-F1
#
_cell.length_a   1.000
_cell.length_b   1.000
_cell.length_c   1.000
_cell.angle_alpha   90.00
_cell.angle_beta   90.00
_cell.angle_gamma   90.00
#
_symmetry.space_group_name_H-M   'P 1'
#
loop_
_entity.id
_entity.type
_entity.pdbx_description
1 polymer ?
#
loop_
_entity_poly.entity_id
_entity_poly.type
_entity_poly.pdbx_seq_one_letter_code
_entity_poly.pdbx_strand_id
1 'polypeptide(L)' 'VSELHKLNLREDRFNANEIILEALKHKLRFEQVPVSMMSRAAGETKKPPKLAYPLGVFRVIISTWLR' A
#
# COMPACT_ATOMS: atom_id res chain seq x y z
N VAL A 1 -1.35 19.82 -12.61
CA VAL A 1 -1.27 20.08 -11.16
C VAL A 1 -1.31 18.74 -10.44
N SER A 2 -0.64 18.58 -9.30
CA SER A 2 -0.62 17.32 -8.55
C SER A 2 -1.93 17.13 -7.77
N GLU A 3 -2.55 15.96 -7.90
CA GLU A 3 -3.85 15.63 -7.27
C GLU A 3 -3.70 14.93 -5.90
N LEU A 4 -2.48 14.87 -5.36
CA LEU A 4 -2.16 14.13 -4.13
C LEU A 4 -2.93 14.61 -2.90
N HIS A 5 -3.35 15.88 -2.86
CA HIS A 5 -4.13 16.45 -1.77
C HIS A 5 -5.52 15.80 -1.61
N LYS A 6 -5.97 14.97 -2.57
CA LYS A 6 -7.24 14.24 -2.52
C LYS A 6 -7.14 12.97 -1.67
N LEU A 7 -5.94 12.50 -1.37
CA LEU A 7 -5.70 11.27 -0.62
C LEU A 7 -5.70 11.55 0.89
N ASN A 8 -6.42 10.75 1.66
CA ASN A 8 -6.40 10.81 3.13
C ASN A 8 -5.62 9.61 3.69
N LEU A 9 -4.30 9.72 3.80
CA LEU A 9 -3.45 8.60 4.24
C LEU A 9 -3.26 8.60 5.76
N ARG A 10 -3.41 7.43 6.39
CA ARG A 10 -3.32 7.24 7.85
C ARG A 10 -2.46 6.06 8.27
N GLU A 11 -2.09 5.18 7.34
CA GLU A 11 -1.37 3.94 7.64
C GLU A 11 0.13 4.06 7.39
N ASP A 12 0.96 3.96 8.44
CA ASP A 12 2.42 4.04 8.28
C ASP A 12 3.04 2.77 7.67
N ARG A 13 2.49 1.59 8.03
CA ARG A 13 3.09 0.28 7.68
C ARG A 13 2.55 -0.32 6.38
N PHE A 14 1.28 -0.11 6.09
CA PHE A 14 0.58 -0.70 4.94
C PHE A 14 0.09 0.39 3.96
N ASN A 15 0.80 1.51 3.91
CA ASN A 15 0.48 2.68 3.07
C ASN A 15 0.21 2.34 1.61
N ALA A 16 0.93 1.40 1.00
CA ALA A 16 0.76 1.06 -0.40
C ALA A 16 -0.66 0.59 -0.71
N ASN A 17 -1.26 -0.21 0.18
CA ASN A 17 -2.63 -0.69 0.01
C ASN A 17 -3.63 0.46 0.17
N GLU A 18 -3.41 1.33 1.16
CA GLU A 18 -4.26 2.51 1.40
C GLU A 18 -4.21 3.48 0.20
N ILE A 19 -3.01 3.77 -0.31
CA ILE A 19 -2.80 4.65 -1.47
C ILE A 19 -3.56 4.14 -2.68
N ILE A 20 -3.47 2.83 -2.97
CA ILE A 20 -4.18 2.24 -4.12
C ILE A 20 -5.69 2.39 -3.95
N LEU A 21 -6.23 2.08 -2.77
CA LEU A 21 -7.67 2.17 -2.51
C LEU A 21 -8.19 3.61 -2.54
N GLU A 22 -7.49 4.55 -1.91
CA GLU A 22 -7.85 5.97 -1.92
C GLU A 22 -7.77 6.55 -3.34
N ALA A 23 -6.72 6.22 -4.10
CA ALA A 23 -6.58 6.66 -5.48
C ALA A 23 -7.73 6.17 -6.35
N LEU A 24 -8.14 4.90 -6.21
CA LEU A 24 -9.29 4.34 -6.91
C LEU A 24 -10.60 5.02 -6.49
N LYS A 25 -10.81 5.23 -5.19
CA LYS A 25 -12.01 5.91 -4.65
C LYS A 25 -12.14 7.34 -5.17
N HIS A 26 -11.02 8.06 -5.30
CA HIS A 26 -10.97 9.42 -5.83
C HIS A 26 -10.81 9.50 -7.36
N LYS A 27 -10.91 8.37 -8.07
CA LYS A 27 -10.79 8.25 -9.54
C LYS A 27 -9.51 8.90 -10.09
N LEU A 28 -8.41 8.77 -9.34
CA LEU A 28 -7.10 9.21 -9.81
C LEU A 28 -6.61 8.30 -10.93
N ARG A 29 -5.75 8.83 -11.80
CA ARG A 29 -5.12 8.05 -12.86
C ARG A 29 -4.15 7.04 -12.24
N PHE A 30 -4.22 5.80 -12.71
CA PHE A 30 -3.36 4.71 -12.27
C PHE A 30 -2.79 3.97 -13.48
N GLU A 31 -1.49 3.68 -13.44
CA GLU A 31 -0.80 2.93 -14.48
C GLU A 31 0.24 2.02 -13.81
N GLN A 32 0.33 0.77 -14.26
CA GLN A 32 1.38 -0.13 -13.81
C GLN A 32 2.63 0.11 -14.65
N VAL A 33 3.71 0.56 -14.00
CA VAL A 33 5.01 0.76 -14.64
C VAL A 33 5.90 -0.44 -14.32
N PRO A 34 6.39 -1.19 -15.32
CA PRO A 34 7.31 -2.30 -15.07
C PRO A 34 8.63 -1.76 -14.56
N VAL A 35 9.13 -2.35 -13.47
CA VAL A 35 10.41 -1.98 -12.85
C VAL A 35 11.27 -3.22 -12.64
N SER A 36 12.55 -3.10 -12.98
CA SER A 36 13.55 -4.14 -12.69
C SER A 36 14.21 -3.84 -11.36
N MET A 37 14.13 -4.76 -10.40
CA MET A 37 14.83 -4.65 -9.13
C MET A 37 16.07 -5.53 -9.12
N MET A 38 17.17 -5.02 -8.57
CA MET A 38 18.36 -5.83 -8.31
C MET A 38 18.08 -6.87 -7.20
N SER A 39 18.71 -8.03 -7.28
CA SER A 39 18.69 -9.00 -6.19
C SER A 39 19.32 -8.39 -4.93
N ARG A 40 18.79 -8.75 -3.76
CA ARG A 40 19.38 -8.30 -2.49
C ARG A 40 20.79 -8.87 -2.36
N ALA A 41 21.76 -8.01 -2.08
CA ALA A 41 23.15 -8.43 -1.83
C ALA A 41 23.30 -9.19 -0.50
N ALA A 42 22.45 -8.92 0.50
CA ALA A 42 22.42 -9.59 1.79
C ALA A 42 21.09 -9.35 2.55
N GLY A 43 20.82 -10.16 3.58
CA GLY A 43 19.79 -9.92 4.61
C GLY A 43 18.71 -10.99 4.71
N GLU A 44 18.37 -11.39 5.95
CA GLU A 44 17.22 -12.25 6.23
C GLU A 44 15.89 -11.49 6.11
N THR A 45 14.82 -12.24 5.84
CA THR A 45 13.49 -11.66 5.68
C THR A 45 13.02 -10.99 6.98
N LYS A 46 12.93 -9.66 6.99
CA LYS A 46 12.29 -8.89 8.08
C LYS A 46 10.75 -9.06 8.13
N LYS A 47 10.18 -9.94 7.31
CA LYS A 47 8.73 -10.19 7.31
C LYS A 47 8.35 -10.90 8.61
N PRO A 48 7.42 -10.34 9.40
CA PRO A 48 7.03 -10.93 10.68
C PRO A 48 6.39 -12.31 10.49
N PRO A 49 6.34 -13.14 11.54
CA PRO A 49 5.76 -14.48 11.50
C PRO A 49 4.34 -14.51 10.90
N LYS A 50 4.06 -15.60 10.20
CA LYS A 50 3.24 -15.77 8.97
C LYS A 50 1.77 -15.31 9.01
N LEU A 51 1.24 -14.79 10.12
CA LEU A 51 -0.19 -14.48 10.28
C LEU A 51 -0.50 -13.01 10.61
N ALA A 52 0.37 -12.32 11.34
CA ALA A 52 0.11 -10.92 11.71
C ALA A 52 0.12 -9.98 10.50
N TYR A 53 0.92 -10.30 9.48
CA TYR A 53 1.04 -9.48 8.28
C TYR A 53 -0.22 -9.53 7.40
N PRO A 54 -0.74 -10.71 6.98
CA PRO A 54 -2.01 -10.79 6.26
C PRO A 54 -3.17 -10.12 6.99
N LEU A 55 -3.25 -10.28 8.32
CA LEU A 55 -4.29 -9.64 9.13
C LEU A 55 -4.16 -8.10 9.13
N GLY A 56 -2.93 -7.58 9.21
CA GLY A 56 -2.69 -6.14 9.09
C GLY A 56 -3.09 -5.59 7.72
N VAL A 57 -2.75 -6.31 6.64
CA VAL A 57 -3.19 -5.97 5.28
C VAL A 57 -4.72 -5.97 5.17
N PHE A 58 -5.38 -7.02 5.66
CA PHE A 58 -6.83 -7.14 5.64
C PHE A 58 -7.51 -6.00 6.41
N ARG A 59 -7.01 -5.67 7.62
CA ARG A 59 -7.51 -4.54 8.42
C ARG A 59 -7.47 -3.24 7.62
N VAL A 60 -6.35 -2.94 6.96
CA VAL A 60 -6.20 -1.71 6.18
C VAL A 60 -7.15 -1.66 5.00
N ILE A 61 -7.30 -2.77 4.27
CA ILE A 61 -8.25 -2.82 3.14
C ILE A 61 -9.66 -2.49 3.61
N ILE A 62 -10.12 -3.12 4.69
CA ILE A 62 -11.47 -2.90 5.22
C ILE A 62 -11.63 -1.48 5.78
N SER A 63 -10.66 -0.98 6.56
CA SER A 63 -10.75 0.35 7.15
C SER A 63 -10.72 1.47 6.12
N THR A 64 -9.90 1.34 5.08
CA THR A 64 -9.83 2.32 3.99
C THR A 64 -11.06 2.25 3.09
N TRP A 65 -11.67 1.08 2.91
CA TRP A 65 -12.89 0.94 2.11
C TRP A 65 -14.14 1.50 2.81
N LEU A 66 -14.26 1.34 4.13
CA LEU A 66 -15.42 1.79 4.90
C LEU A 66 -15.41 3.29 5.21
N ARG A 67 -14.23 3.91 5.27
CA ARG A 67 -14.08 5.36 5.39
C ARG A 67 -14.29 6.00 4.03
#